data_AF-A0AAV8T719-F1
#
_entry.id   AF-A0AAV8T719-F1
#
_cell.length_a   1.000
_cell.length_b   1.000
_cell.length_c   1.000
_cell.angle_alpha   90.00
_cell.angle_beta   90.00
_cell.angle_gamma   90.00
#
_symmetry.space_group_name_H-M   'P 1'
#
loop_
_entity.id
_entity.type
_entity.pdbx_description
1 polymer ?
#
loop_
_entity_poly.entity_id
_entity_poly.type
_entity_poly.pdbx_seq_one_letter_code
_entity_poly.pdbx_strand_id
1 'polypeptide(L)'
;MSHRSRSKSSFFCSEQLCSSRTQRRVSPMAALLFIAAVIAASSLPPSEAATSKGSFEDNFSIMWSENHFKTSEDGQIWYLSLDKETGCGFQTKQRYRFGWFSMKLKLVGGDSAGVVTAYYMCSENGAGPTRDELDFEFLGNRTGEPYLIQTNIYKDGVGNREMRHMLWFDPTEDFHTYSILWNNHQLVFFVDRVPVRVFKNNGKPNKFFPNEKPMYLFSSIWNADDWATRGGLEKTDWKKAPFVSSYKDFNVDGCQWEDPYPACVSTTTKNWWDQYDAWHLSASQKMDFAWVQRNLVIYDYCQDTERFATLPEECSLSPWD
;
A
#
# COMPACT_ATOMS: atom_id res chain seq x y z
N MET A 1 -85.93 20.68 9.54
CA MET A 1 -86.27 19.34 9.03
C MET A 1 -85.09 18.43 9.38
N SER A 2 -85.12 17.69 10.50
CA SER A 2 -85.73 16.36 10.67
C SER A 2 -85.00 15.29 9.84
N HIS A 3 -84.43 14.16 10.32
CA HIS A 3 -84.54 13.34 11.53
C HIS A 3 -83.18 12.59 11.75
N ARG A 4 -82.62 12.49 12.98
CA ARG A 4 -82.63 11.35 13.94
C ARG A 4 -82.28 9.97 13.34
N SER A 5 -81.31 9.21 13.89
CA SER A 5 -81.53 8.28 15.02
C SER A 5 -80.21 7.58 15.46
N ARG A 6 -79.73 7.78 16.71
CA ARG A 6 -79.59 6.82 17.86
C ARG A 6 -78.72 5.56 17.63
N SER A 7 -77.63 5.25 18.36
CA SER A 7 -77.32 5.15 19.81
C SER A 7 -77.45 3.72 20.39
N LYS A 8 -76.30 3.15 20.85
CA LYS A 8 -76.07 2.30 22.05
C LYS A 8 -76.82 0.94 22.12
N SER A 9 -76.41 -0.13 22.80
CA SER A 9 -75.24 -0.58 23.58
C SER A 9 -75.50 -2.04 24.00
N SER A 10 -74.44 -2.76 24.42
CA SER A 10 -74.38 -3.77 25.51
C SER A 10 -75.06 -5.16 25.42
N PHE A 11 -74.19 -6.19 25.59
CA PHE A 11 -74.28 -7.44 26.39
C PHE A 11 -75.44 -8.45 26.23
N PHE A 12 -75.14 -9.73 25.89
CA PHE A 12 -75.16 -10.90 26.80
C PHE A 12 -74.74 -12.24 26.12
N CYS A 13 -74.25 -13.16 26.96
CA CYS A 13 -73.86 -14.61 26.82
C CYS A 13 -74.76 -15.47 25.89
N SER A 14 -74.38 -16.55 25.20
CA SER A 14 -73.79 -17.87 25.56
C SER A 14 -73.78 -18.69 24.23
N GLU A 15 -72.87 -19.61 23.89
CA GLU A 15 -72.77 -21.02 24.32
C GLU A 15 -71.54 -21.68 23.65
N GLN A 16 -71.07 -22.76 24.28
CA GLN A 16 -69.92 -23.59 23.96
C GLN A 16 -70.02 -24.37 22.63
N LEU A 17 -68.86 -24.64 22.03
CA LEU A 17 -68.59 -25.94 21.40
C LEU A 17 -67.10 -26.30 21.55
N CYS A 18 -66.89 -27.44 22.19
CA CYS A 18 -65.62 -28.01 22.60
C CYS A 18 -64.91 -28.68 21.41
N SER A 19 -63.63 -28.40 21.19
CA SER A 19 -62.76 -29.24 20.35
C SER A 19 -61.40 -29.40 21.01
N SER A 20 -61.16 -30.63 21.48
CA SER A 20 -59.93 -31.07 22.12
C SER A 20 -58.80 -31.18 21.11
N ARG A 21 -57.76 -30.34 21.24
CA ARG A 21 -56.50 -30.49 20.51
C ARG A 21 -55.37 -30.76 21.49
N THR A 22 -54.84 -31.97 21.43
CA THR A 22 -53.75 -32.50 22.23
C THR A 22 -52.47 -31.67 22.03
N GLN A 23 -52.12 -30.83 23.01
CA GLN A 23 -50.81 -30.17 23.04
C GLN A 23 -49.75 -31.19 23.45
N ARG A 24 -48.92 -31.64 22.50
CA ARG A 24 -47.64 -32.30 22.82
C ARG A 24 -46.73 -31.25 23.45
N ARG A 25 -46.44 -31.38 24.74
CA ARG A 25 -45.42 -30.59 25.44
C ARG A 25 -44.05 -30.95 24.90
N VAL A 26 -43.44 -30.06 24.11
CA VAL A 26 -42.02 -30.13 23.79
C VAL A 26 -41.26 -29.58 24.99
N SER A 27 -40.35 -30.38 25.55
CA SER A 27 -39.53 -30.00 26.71
C SER A 27 -38.67 -28.76 26.36
N PRO A 28 -38.60 -27.73 27.22
CA PRO A 28 -37.84 -26.51 26.95
C PRO A 28 -36.34 -26.78 26.73
N MET A 29 -35.82 -27.91 27.24
CA MET A 29 -34.44 -28.36 26.98
C MET A 29 -34.19 -28.76 25.52
N ALA A 30 -35.19 -29.30 24.82
CA ALA A 30 -35.04 -29.72 23.42
C ALA A 30 -35.06 -28.53 22.45
N ALA A 31 -35.78 -27.46 22.78
CA ALA A 31 -35.77 -26.22 22.01
C ALA A 31 -34.46 -25.43 22.16
N LEU A 32 -33.85 -25.44 23.36
CA LEU A 32 -32.56 -24.78 23.62
C LEU A 32 -31.39 -25.46 22.89
N LEU A 33 -31.40 -26.80 22.77
CA LEU A 33 -30.38 -27.54 22.02
C LEU A 33 -30.45 -27.31 20.51
N PHE A 34 -31.64 -27.09 19.94
CA PHE A 34 -31.79 -26.75 18.53
C PHE A 34 -31.36 -25.32 18.20
N ILE A 35 -31.60 -24.35 19.09
CA ILE A 35 -31.15 -22.96 18.88
C ILE A 35 -29.63 -22.85 19.03
N ALA A 36 -29.02 -23.57 19.99
CA ALA A 36 -27.57 -23.63 20.12
C ALA A 36 -26.89 -24.29 18.90
N ALA A 37 -27.50 -25.33 18.31
CA ALA A 37 -26.98 -25.98 17.10
C ALA A 37 -27.07 -25.09 15.85
N VAL A 38 -28.10 -24.23 15.74
CA VAL A 38 -28.25 -23.29 14.60
C VAL A 38 -27.32 -22.08 14.73
N ILE A 39 -27.03 -21.63 15.97
CA ILE A 39 -26.05 -20.55 16.22
C ILE A 39 -24.61 -21.07 16.05
N ALA A 40 -24.32 -22.33 16.42
CA ALA A 40 -23.00 -22.93 16.21
C ALA A 40 -22.70 -23.27 14.73
N ALA A 41 -23.73 -23.40 13.88
CA ALA A 41 -23.58 -23.67 12.45
C ALA A 41 -23.41 -22.40 11.59
N SER A 42 -23.51 -21.20 12.17
CA SER A 42 -23.39 -19.91 11.46
C SER A 42 -22.13 -19.11 11.80
N SER A 43 -21.23 -19.68 12.62
CA SER A 43 -19.92 -19.10 12.95
C SER A 43 -18.77 -19.92 12.36
N LEU A 44 -18.85 -20.27 11.08
CA LEU A 44 -17.63 -20.61 10.34
C LEU A 44 -16.95 -19.28 9.98
N PRO A 45 -15.67 -19.05 10.34
CA PRO A 45 -14.94 -17.93 9.79
C PRO A 45 -15.01 -18.05 8.25
N PRO A 46 -15.09 -16.93 7.51
CA PRO A 46 -14.93 -17.00 6.07
C PRO A 46 -13.63 -17.77 5.83
N SER A 47 -13.73 -18.90 5.12
CA SER A 47 -12.54 -19.55 4.58
C SER A 47 -11.91 -18.50 3.69
N GLU A 48 -10.86 -17.85 4.17
CA GLU A 48 -9.87 -17.26 3.29
C GLU A 48 -9.48 -18.41 2.38
N ALA A 49 -9.98 -18.40 1.14
CA ALA A 49 -9.38 -19.19 0.11
C ALA A 49 -7.91 -18.81 0.19
N ALA A 50 -7.05 -19.77 0.53
CA ALA A 50 -5.62 -19.60 0.47
C ALA A 50 -5.30 -19.38 -1.00
N THR A 51 -5.43 -18.14 -1.46
CA THR A 51 -4.83 -17.67 -2.70
C THR A 51 -3.38 -18.06 -2.53
N SER A 52 -2.94 -19.03 -3.34
CA SER A 52 -1.55 -19.47 -3.40
C SER A 52 -0.69 -18.22 -3.29
N LYS A 53 -0.02 -18.02 -2.14
CA LYS A 53 0.92 -16.91 -1.98
C LYS A 53 1.93 -17.10 -3.09
N GLY A 54 1.91 -16.20 -4.08
CA GLY A 54 2.78 -16.31 -5.24
C GLY A 54 4.21 -16.45 -4.74
N SER A 55 4.91 -17.45 -5.24
CA SER A 55 6.33 -17.60 -4.91
C SER A 55 7.10 -16.41 -5.48
N PHE A 56 8.32 -16.17 -4.97
CA PHE A 56 9.21 -15.16 -5.55
C PHE A 56 9.33 -15.35 -7.07
N GLU A 57 9.55 -16.60 -7.50
CA GLU A 57 9.78 -16.97 -8.89
C GLU A 57 8.56 -16.74 -9.79
N ASP A 58 7.34 -16.70 -9.25
CA ASP A 58 6.16 -16.41 -10.08
C ASP A 58 6.15 -14.95 -10.55
N ASN A 59 6.71 -14.05 -9.73
CA ASN A 59 6.56 -12.61 -9.90
C ASN A 59 7.87 -11.90 -10.27
N PHE A 60 9.02 -12.43 -9.85
CA PHE A 60 10.28 -11.70 -9.83
C PHE A 60 11.42 -12.42 -10.53
N SER A 61 12.45 -11.66 -10.87
CA SER A 61 13.76 -12.16 -11.28
C SER A 61 14.84 -11.38 -10.55
N ILE A 62 15.87 -12.10 -10.07
CA ILE A 62 17.06 -11.48 -9.50
C ILE A 62 17.78 -10.74 -10.62
N MET A 63 18.16 -9.48 -10.37
CA MET A 63 18.81 -8.63 -11.36
C MET A 63 20.33 -8.82 -11.37
N TRP A 64 20.94 -8.97 -10.18
CA TRP A 64 22.37 -9.26 -10.01
C TRP A 64 22.67 -9.89 -8.65
N SER A 65 23.84 -10.53 -8.53
CA SER A 65 24.39 -11.13 -7.31
C SER A 65 23.44 -12.10 -6.60
N GLU A 66 23.07 -13.18 -7.29
CA GLU A 66 22.20 -14.25 -6.75
C GLU A 66 22.71 -14.84 -5.42
N ASN A 67 24.02 -14.85 -5.19
CA ASN A 67 24.63 -15.29 -3.94
C ASN A 67 24.29 -14.40 -2.71
N HIS A 68 23.78 -13.18 -2.96
CA HIS A 68 23.31 -12.23 -1.95
C HIS A 68 21.78 -12.22 -1.80
N PHE A 69 21.09 -13.12 -2.50
CA PHE A 69 19.67 -13.36 -2.32
C PHE A 69 19.48 -14.70 -1.61
N LYS A 70 18.64 -14.71 -0.57
CA LYS A 70 18.26 -15.93 0.14
C LYS A 70 16.76 -15.95 0.39
N THR A 71 16.23 -17.14 0.63
CA THR A 71 14.85 -17.32 1.07
C THR A 71 14.80 -18.02 2.43
N SER A 72 13.69 -17.84 3.15
CA SER A 72 13.36 -18.70 4.30
C SER A 72 13.13 -20.15 3.84
N GLU A 73 13.13 -21.09 4.78
CA GLU A 73 12.91 -22.52 4.49
C GLU A 73 11.60 -22.80 3.75
N ASP A 74 10.55 -22.00 4.02
CA ASP A 74 9.24 -22.08 3.36
C ASP A 74 9.14 -21.24 2.06
N GLY A 75 10.20 -20.54 1.68
CA GLY A 75 10.25 -19.67 0.50
C GLY A 75 9.42 -18.38 0.59
N GLN A 76 8.82 -18.08 1.75
CA GLN A 76 7.87 -16.96 1.90
C GLN A 76 8.51 -15.63 2.28
N ILE A 77 9.73 -15.65 2.81
CA ILE A 77 10.52 -14.46 3.13
C ILE A 77 11.76 -14.44 2.26
N TRP A 78 12.05 -13.28 1.67
CA TRP A 78 13.19 -13.07 0.79
C TRP A 78 14.16 -12.08 1.44
N TYR A 79 15.44 -12.38 1.37
CA TYR A 79 16.50 -11.63 2.04
C TYR A 79 17.47 -11.10 1.00
N LEU A 80 17.66 -9.78 0.99
CA LEU A 80 18.69 -9.13 0.18
C LEU A 80 19.80 -8.68 1.10
N SER A 81 21.03 -9.13 0.83
CA SER A 81 22.21 -8.78 1.63
C SER A 81 23.17 -7.86 0.89
N LEU A 82 23.74 -6.91 1.62
CA LEU A 82 24.84 -6.06 1.18
C LEU A 82 26.07 -6.32 2.05
N ASP A 83 27.20 -6.50 1.39
CA ASP A 83 28.53 -6.41 2.00
C ASP A 83 29.45 -5.58 1.11
N LYS A 84 30.75 -5.55 1.46
CA LYS A 84 31.74 -4.73 0.76
C LYS A 84 31.97 -5.13 -0.70
N GLU A 85 31.57 -6.34 -1.09
CA GLU A 85 31.77 -6.85 -2.45
C GLU A 85 30.62 -6.41 -3.35
N THR A 86 29.38 -6.59 -2.90
CA THR A 86 28.19 -6.23 -3.70
C THR A 86 26.93 -6.13 -2.84
N GLY A 87 25.97 -5.35 -3.35
CA GLY A 87 24.56 -5.49 -3.00
C GLY A 87 23.86 -6.52 -3.90
N CYS A 88 22.54 -6.51 -3.89
CA CYS A 88 21.70 -7.27 -4.81
C CYS A 88 20.36 -6.57 -5.02
N GLY A 89 19.60 -7.04 -6.00
CA GLY A 89 18.27 -6.54 -6.28
C GLY A 89 17.46 -7.50 -7.14
N PHE A 90 16.16 -7.28 -7.17
CA PHE A 90 15.21 -8.01 -8.00
C PHE A 90 14.23 -7.06 -8.67
N GLN A 91 13.60 -7.54 -9.74
CA GLN A 91 12.55 -6.82 -10.46
C GLN A 91 11.38 -7.74 -10.77
N THR A 92 10.19 -7.18 -11.01
CA THR A 92 9.07 -7.95 -11.54
C THR A 92 9.38 -8.48 -12.94
N LYS A 93 8.84 -9.65 -13.28
CA LYS A 93 8.89 -10.18 -14.65
C LYS A 93 8.02 -9.37 -15.61
N GLN A 94 6.97 -8.75 -15.08
CA GLN A 94 5.99 -7.98 -15.84
C GLN A 94 6.14 -6.48 -15.57
N ARG A 95 5.78 -5.69 -16.59
CA ARG A 95 5.55 -4.26 -16.45
C ARG A 95 4.07 -4.01 -16.18
N TYR A 96 3.76 -2.90 -15.53
CA TYR A 96 2.41 -2.48 -15.23
C TYR A 96 2.22 -1.02 -15.57
N ARG A 97 0.99 -0.62 -15.89
CA ARG A 97 0.62 0.79 -15.99
C ARG A 97 -0.67 1.03 -15.24
N PHE A 98 -0.56 1.72 -14.11
CA PHE A 98 -1.62 1.88 -13.11
C PHE A 98 -1.93 0.61 -12.30
N GLY A 99 -2.45 0.83 -11.09
CA GLY A 99 -2.81 -0.21 -10.14
C GLY A 99 -2.37 0.09 -8.72
N TRP A 100 -2.46 -0.95 -7.89
CA TRP A 100 -1.97 -1.01 -6.53
C TRP A 100 -0.79 -1.98 -6.45
N PHE A 101 0.33 -1.49 -5.93
CA PHE A 101 1.57 -2.24 -5.77
C PHE A 101 1.95 -2.22 -4.30
N SER A 102 2.13 -3.39 -3.69
CA SER A 102 2.34 -3.48 -2.25
C SER A 102 3.30 -4.61 -1.90
N MET A 103 4.19 -4.34 -0.95
CA MET A 103 5.12 -5.32 -0.42
C MET A 103 5.30 -5.09 1.09
N LYS A 104 5.48 -6.15 1.87
CA LYS A 104 5.95 -6.01 3.25
C LYS A 104 7.46 -6.03 3.31
N LEU A 105 8.03 -5.01 3.92
CA LEU A 105 9.47 -4.88 4.13
C LEU A 105 9.78 -4.82 5.61
N LYS A 106 10.91 -5.43 5.99
CA LYS A 106 11.59 -5.19 7.26
C LYS A 106 13.02 -4.77 6.96
N LEU A 107 13.42 -3.62 7.49
CA LEU A 107 14.67 -2.96 7.14
C LEU A 107 15.86 -3.54 7.93
N VAL A 108 17.06 -3.09 7.57
CA VAL A 108 18.32 -3.50 8.21
C VAL A 108 18.33 -3.06 9.67
N GLY A 109 18.41 -4.01 10.59
CA GLY A 109 18.57 -3.70 12.02
C GLY A 109 20.00 -3.29 12.39
N GLY A 110 20.16 -2.64 13.55
CA GLY A 110 21.46 -2.23 14.06
C GLY A 110 22.01 -0.98 13.39
N ASP A 111 23.32 -0.97 13.07
CA ASP A 111 23.95 0.14 12.35
C ASP A 111 23.80 -0.11 10.84
N SER A 112 23.08 0.77 10.17
CA SER A 112 22.82 0.74 8.74
C SER A 112 23.21 2.05 8.05
N ALA A 113 24.05 2.87 8.69
CA ALA A 113 24.49 4.13 8.10
C ALA A 113 25.15 3.90 6.72
N GLY A 114 24.86 4.78 5.77
CA GLY A 114 25.31 4.70 4.37
C GLY A 114 24.60 3.63 3.53
N VAL A 115 23.71 2.80 4.10
CA VAL A 115 22.97 1.77 3.37
C VAL A 115 21.60 2.28 2.95
N VAL A 116 21.24 2.06 1.69
CA VAL A 116 19.91 2.31 1.15
C VAL A 116 19.25 0.98 0.80
N THR A 117 18.06 0.77 1.35
CA THR A 117 17.10 -0.20 0.81
C THR A 117 16.14 0.56 -0.09
N ALA A 118 15.93 0.10 -1.32
CA ALA A 118 15.02 0.73 -2.27
C ALA A 118 13.86 -0.19 -2.62
N TYR A 119 12.67 0.37 -2.79
CA TYR A 119 11.48 -0.26 -3.34
C TYR A 119 10.82 0.75 -4.27
N TYR A 120 10.90 0.49 -5.57
CA TYR A 120 10.59 1.53 -6.55
C TYR A 120 9.96 0.95 -7.81
N MET A 121 9.30 1.79 -8.58
CA MET A 121 8.84 1.45 -9.91
C MET A 121 9.63 2.26 -10.94
N CYS A 122 10.03 1.65 -12.05
CA CYS A 122 10.75 2.35 -13.11
C CYS A 122 10.40 1.82 -14.50
N SER A 123 10.29 2.71 -15.49
CA SER A 123 9.95 2.35 -16.87
C SER A 123 11.10 1.73 -17.66
N GLU A 124 12.33 1.87 -17.18
CA GLU A 124 13.54 1.38 -17.84
C GLU A 124 14.37 0.53 -16.88
N ASN A 125 14.97 -0.56 -17.38
CA ASN A 125 15.90 -1.34 -16.56
C ASN A 125 17.20 -0.55 -16.38
N GLY A 126 17.70 -0.46 -15.14
CA GLY A 126 18.99 0.18 -14.85
C GLY A 126 18.95 1.72 -14.85
N ALA A 127 17.80 2.32 -14.50
CA ALA A 127 17.66 3.77 -14.30
C ALA A 127 18.12 4.62 -15.51
N GLY A 128 17.63 4.29 -16.71
CA GLY A 128 18.03 5.00 -17.93
C GLY A 128 17.57 6.47 -18.02
N PRO A 129 18.06 7.21 -19.03
CA PRO A 129 18.07 8.68 -19.05
C PRO A 129 16.70 9.30 -19.31
N THR A 130 15.72 8.52 -19.76
CA THR A 130 14.37 9.00 -20.08
C THR A 130 13.32 8.31 -19.22
N ARG A 131 13.70 7.67 -18.12
CA ARG A 131 12.78 6.88 -17.31
C ARG A 131 11.71 7.72 -16.62
N ASP A 132 10.56 7.10 -16.42
CA ASP A 132 9.63 7.49 -15.37
C ASP A 132 9.89 6.57 -14.17
N GLU A 133 9.91 7.10 -12.95
CA GLU A 133 10.26 6.34 -11.75
C GLU A 133 9.53 6.86 -10.50
N LEU A 134 9.21 5.95 -9.57
CA LEU A 134 8.48 6.19 -8.33
C LEU A 134 9.20 5.49 -7.18
N ASP A 135 9.75 6.24 -6.24
CA ASP A 135 10.71 5.69 -5.27
C ASP A 135 10.16 5.65 -3.84
N PHE A 136 10.38 4.53 -3.16
CA PHE A 136 10.69 4.50 -1.74
C PHE A 136 12.17 4.17 -1.56
N GLU A 137 12.89 5.02 -0.87
CA GLU A 137 14.28 4.81 -0.46
C GLU A 137 14.38 4.93 1.05
N PHE A 138 14.78 3.84 1.70
CA PHE A 138 14.96 3.75 3.13
C PHE A 138 16.41 4.04 3.48
N LEU A 139 16.64 5.20 4.10
CA LEU A 139 17.97 5.69 4.42
C LEU A 139 18.35 5.19 5.81
N GLY A 140 19.31 4.27 5.85
CA GLY A 140 19.82 3.72 7.10
C GLY A 140 20.54 4.73 7.97
N ASN A 141 20.74 4.37 9.23
CA ASN A 141 21.30 5.27 10.24
C ASN A 141 22.11 4.49 11.27
N ARG A 142 22.77 5.19 12.19
CA ARG A 142 23.49 4.55 13.30
C ARG A 142 22.53 3.82 14.22
N THR A 143 23.05 2.82 14.93
CA THR A 143 22.29 2.12 15.97
C THR A 143 21.63 3.09 16.93
N GLY A 144 20.30 2.99 17.08
CA GLY A 144 19.51 3.84 17.98
C GLY A 144 19.05 5.17 17.37
N GLU A 145 19.55 5.53 16.19
CA GLU A 145 19.08 6.69 15.43
C GLU A 145 17.98 6.28 14.44
N PRO A 146 17.01 7.15 14.16
CA PRO A 146 15.84 6.81 13.37
C PRO A 146 16.18 6.65 11.88
N TYR A 147 15.49 5.71 11.23
CA TYR A 147 15.43 5.61 9.78
C TYR A 147 14.68 6.81 9.17
N LEU A 148 15.07 7.15 7.94
CA LEU A 148 14.29 8.06 7.09
C LEU A 148 13.73 7.32 5.89
N ILE A 149 12.51 7.65 5.50
CA ILE A 149 11.99 7.29 4.18
C ILE A 149 12.08 8.51 3.28
N GLN A 150 12.79 8.37 2.16
CA GLN A 150 12.73 9.28 1.04
C GLN A 150 11.74 8.73 0.00
N THR A 151 10.86 9.58 -0.50
CA THR A 151 10.09 9.30 -1.72
C THR A 151 10.54 10.24 -2.82
N ASN A 152 10.58 9.78 -4.06
CA ASN A 152 10.93 10.59 -5.22
C ASN A 152 10.08 10.20 -6.42
N ILE A 153 10.00 11.11 -7.39
CA ILE A 153 9.20 10.92 -8.61
C ILE A 153 10.01 11.47 -9.77
N TYR A 154 10.22 10.64 -10.78
CA TYR A 154 10.84 11.00 -12.05
C TYR A 154 9.82 10.97 -13.19
N LYS A 155 9.95 11.93 -14.10
CA LYS A 155 9.29 11.94 -15.41
C LYS A 155 10.32 12.29 -16.47
N ASP A 156 10.41 11.47 -17.50
CA ASP A 156 11.35 11.66 -18.62
C ASP A 156 12.79 11.91 -18.15
N GLY A 157 13.23 11.17 -17.14
CA GLY A 157 14.58 11.25 -16.56
C GLY A 157 14.82 12.41 -15.60
N VAL A 158 13.86 13.33 -15.47
CA VAL A 158 13.96 14.45 -14.54
C VAL A 158 13.36 14.01 -13.20
N GLY A 159 14.13 14.03 -12.12
CA GLY A 159 13.69 13.74 -10.75
C GLY A 159 13.63 15.00 -9.89
N ASN A 160 14.37 15.03 -8.78
CA ASN A 160 14.46 16.17 -7.86
C ASN A 160 13.15 16.50 -7.12
N ARG A 161 12.36 15.48 -6.79
CA ARG A 161 11.09 15.60 -6.06
C ARG A 161 11.15 14.84 -4.76
N GLU A 162 12.27 14.92 -4.07
CA GLU A 162 12.47 14.22 -2.82
C GLU A 162 11.53 14.79 -1.75
N MET A 163 10.85 13.89 -1.03
CA MET A 163 10.25 14.21 0.26
C MET A 163 10.79 13.20 1.27
N ARG A 164 11.24 13.66 2.43
CA ARG A 164 11.78 12.79 3.50
C ARG A 164 10.90 12.81 4.73
N HIS A 165 10.71 11.62 5.29
CA HIS A 165 9.75 11.37 6.35
C HIS A 165 10.40 10.56 7.45
N MET A 166 10.11 10.93 8.69
CA MET A 166 10.26 10.05 9.84
C MET A 166 9.14 9.00 9.84
N LEU A 167 9.38 7.87 10.52
CA LEU A 167 8.35 6.87 10.78
C LEU A 167 7.84 6.94 12.22
N TRP A 168 6.60 6.49 12.43
CA TRP A 168 5.95 6.41 13.75
C TRP A 168 6.16 5.05 14.45
N PHE A 169 7.09 4.25 13.93
CA PHE A 169 7.48 2.94 14.43
C PHE A 169 8.94 2.68 14.04
N ASP A 170 9.53 1.64 14.63
CA ASP A 170 10.85 1.13 14.22
C ASP A 170 10.69 0.14 13.05
N PRO A 171 11.12 0.49 11.82
CA PRO A 171 10.93 -0.35 10.64
C PRO A 171 11.86 -1.57 10.59
N THR A 172 12.74 -1.74 11.58
CA THR A 172 13.68 -2.86 11.67
C THR A 172 13.14 -4.01 12.53
N GLU A 173 12.14 -3.74 13.37
CA GLU A 173 11.62 -4.69 14.35
C GLU A 173 10.56 -5.64 13.74
N ASP A 174 9.67 -5.13 12.88
CA ASP A 174 8.64 -5.93 12.22
C ASP A 174 8.46 -5.54 10.75
N PHE A 175 7.74 -6.38 10.01
CA PHE A 175 7.33 -6.13 8.64
C PHE A 175 6.20 -5.12 8.57
N HIS A 176 6.44 -4.03 7.86
CA HIS A 176 5.42 -3.03 7.52
C HIS A 176 5.13 -3.06 6.03
N THR A 177 3.91 -2.70 5.66
CA THR A 177 3.50 -2.65 4.26
C THR A 177 3.90 -1.32 3.65
N TYR A 178 4.50 -1.34 2.47
CA TYR A 178 4.79 -0.15 1.68
C TYR A 178 4.08 -0.30 0.35
N SER A 179 3.25 0.69 -0.01
CA SER A 179 2.40 0.58 -1.18
C SER A 179 2.37 1.84 -2.02
N ILE A 180 2.18 1.64 -3.32
CA ILE A 180 1.99 2.70 -4.32
C ILE A 180 0.63 2.46 -4.96
N LEU A 181 -0.29 3.42 -4.79
CA LEU A 181 -1.46 3.54 -5.67
C LEU A 181 -1.06 4.47 -6.81
N TRP A 182 -1.18 3.99 -8.04
CA TRP A 182 -0.92 4.76 -9.24
C TRP A 182 -2.10 4.67 -10.19
N ASN A 183 -2.72 5.80 -10.47
CA ASN A 183 -3.73 5.91 -11.52
C ASN A 183 -3.53 7.21 -12.30
N ASN A 184 -4.42 7.50 -13.25
CA ASN A 184 -4.30 8.68 -14.08
C ASN A 184 -4.64 9.99 -13.35
N HIS A 185 -5.12 9.96 -12.11
CA HIS A 185 -5.53 11.13 -11.32
C HIS A 185 -4.54 11.47 -10.21
N GLN A 186 -3.90 10.46 -9.62
CA GLN A 186 -2.94 10.64 -8.54
C GLN A 186 -1.98 9.45 -8.39
N LEU A 187 -0.85 9.75 -7.79
CA LEU A 187 0.04 8.80 -7.14
C LEU A 187 -0.12 8.98 -5.64
N VAL A 188 -0.22 7.87 -4.90
CA VAL A 188 -0.22 7.92 -3.45
C VAL A 188 0.73 6.87 -2.91
N PHE A 189 1.69 7.33 -2.11
CA PHE A 189 2.61 6.49 -1.37
C PHE A 189 1.99 6.22 0.00
N PHE A 190 1.91 4.94 0.37
CA PHE A 190 1.38 4.49 1.66
C PHE A 190 2.45 3.77 2.47
N VAL A 191 2.41 4.01 3.77
CA VAL A 191 3.05 3.17 4.79
C VAL A 191 1.92 2.57 5.63
N ASP A 192 1.87 1.24 5.66
CA ASP A 192 0.72 0.45 6.08
C ASP A 192 -0.56 0.88 5.34
N ARG A 193 -1.48 1.57 6.03
CA ARG A 193 -2.71 2.13 5.45
C ARG A 193 -2.70 3.66 5.39
N VAL A 194 -1.62 4.27 5.87
CA VAL A 194 -1.49 5.71 6.04
C VAL A 194 -0.83 6.30 4.79
N PRO A 195 -1.51 7.20 4.06
CA PRO A 195 -0.88 7.94 2.98
C PRO A 195 0.21 8.85 3.56
N VAL A 196 1.42 8.75 3.02
CA VAL A 196 2.56 9.61 3.42
C VAL A 196 2.86 10.68 2.39
N ARG A 197 2.47 10.47 1.13
CA ARG A 197 2.59 11.44 0.04
C ARG A 197 1.49 11.25 -0.98
N VAL A 198 0.89 12.35 -1.43
CA VAL A 198 -0.02 12.42 -2.57
C VAL A 198 0.61 13.31 -3.63
N PHE A 199 0.61 12.84 -4.88
CA PHE A 199 1.07 13.61 -6.03
C PHE A 199 -0.02 13.59 -7.10
N LYS A 200 -0.61 14.76 -7.40
CA LYS A 200 -1.80 14.86 -8.26
C LYS A 200 -1.41 15.02 -9.72
N ASN A 201 -2.23 14.45 -10.60
CA ASN A 201 -2.21 14.79 -12.02
C ASN A 201 -3.12 16.01 -12.25
N ASN A 202 -2.59 17.06 -12.89
CA ASN A 202 -3.36 18.25 -13.23
C ASN A 202 -4.17 18.14 -14.54
N GLY A 203 -4.15 16.97 -15.19
CA GLY A 203 -4.96 16.66 -16.37
C GLY A 203 -4.55 17.42 -17.64
N LYS A 204 -3.46 18.19 -17.60
CA LYS A 204 -2.92 18.89 -18.77
C LYS A 204 -1.82 18.03 -19.42
N PRO A 205 -1.67 18.08 -20.76
CA PRO A 205 -0.61 17.33 -21.45
C PRO A 205 0.80 17.65 -20.91
N ASN A 206 1.53 16.58 -20.56
CA ASN A 206 2.93 16.52 -20.13
C ASN A 206 3.37 17.54 -19.06
N LYS A 207 2.70 17.57 -17.91
CA LYS A 207 3.04 18.43 -16.76
C LYS A 207 3.58 17.65 -15.56
N PHE A 208 4.68 16.94 -15.77
CA PHE A 208 5.37 16.15 -14.76
C PHE A 208 4.43 15.19 -14.00
N PHE A 209 3.78 14.27 -14.71
CA PHE A 209 3.08 13.14 -14.08
C PHE A 209 3.38 11.87 -14.89
N PRO A 210 3.93 10.80 -14.28
CA PRO A 210 4.34 9.60 -14.99
C PRO A 210 3.12 8.70 -15.24
N ASN A 211 2.32 9.01 -16.27
CA ASN A 211 1.14 8.23 -16.64
C ASN A 211 1.23 7.62 -18.04
N GLU A 212 2.36 7.70 -18.74
CA GLU A 212 2.48 7.27 -20.14
C GLU A 212 3.22 5.93 -20.30
N LYS A 213 4.29 5.73 -19.53
CA LYS A 213 5.16 4.56 -19.68
C LYS A 213 4.82 3.47 -18.66
N PRO A 214 4.70 2.20 -19.08
CA PRO A 214 4.59 1.10 -18.14
C PRO A 214 5.89 0.92 -17.36
N MET A 215 5.81 0.52 -16.10
CA MET A 215 6.94 0.37 -15.19
C MET A 215 7.05 -1.06 -14.67
N TYR A 216 8.28 -1.55 -14.51
CA TYR A 216 8.55 -2.67 -13.63
C TYR A 216 8.55 -2.18 -12.19
N LEU A 217 8.37 -3.10 -11.26
CA LEU A 217 8.67 -2.87 -9.86
C LEU A 217 10.02 -3.49 -9.53
N PHE A 218 10.81 -2.80 -8.72
CA PHE A 218 12.17 -3.15 -8.34
C PHE A 218 12.33 -3.09 -6.83
N SER A 219 13.30 -3.85 -6.33
CA SER A 219 13.87 -3.61 -5.01
C SER A 219 15.35 -3.94 -4.99
N SER A 220 16.12 -3.20 -4.19
CA SER A 220 17.56 -3.39 -4.07
C SER A 220 18.08 -2.95 -2.71
N ILE A 221 19.28 -3.43 -2.37
CA ILE A 221 20.06 -2.93 -1.25
C ILE A 221 21.46 -2.55 -1.75
N TRP A 222 21.92 -1.35 -1.40
CA TRP A 222 23.18 -0.81 -1.92
C TRP A 222 23.78 0.24 -0.99
N ASN A 223 25.08 0.52 -1.17
CA ASN A 223 25.78 1.56 -0.44
C ASN A 223 25.67 2.90 -1.15
N ALA A 224 25.28 3.93 -0.40
CA ALA A 224 25.05 5.29 -0.87
C ALA A 224 25.73 6.30 0.07
N ASP A 225 26.98 6.00 0.43
CA ASP A 225 27.81 6.74 1.39
C ASP A 225 27.83 8.25 1.16
N ASP A 226 27.72 8.68 -0.10
CA ASP A 226 27.85 10.09 -0.47
C ASP A 226 26.64 10.94 -0.08
N TRP A 227 25.50 10.34 0.27
CA TRP A 227 24.29 11.13 0.56
C TRP A 227 23.30 10.52 1.57
N ALA A 228 23.28 9.20 1.76
CA ALA A 228 22.18 8.53 2.48
C ALA A 228 22.03 8.97 3.94
N THR A 229 23.09 8.89 4.74
CA THR A 229 23.00 9.17 6.18
C THR A 229 23.58 10.53 6.51
N ARG A 230 22.75 11.40 7.08
CA ARG A 230 23.09 12.80 7.41
C ARG A 230 23.72 13.55 6.23
N GLY A 231 23.16 13.38 5.03
CA GLY A 231 23.66 14.02 3.82
C GLY A 231 25.04 13.52 3.40
N GLY A 232 25.40 12.28 3.76
CA GLY A 232 26.66 11.65 3.40
C GLY A 232 27.81 11.86 4.38
N LEU A 233 27.56 12.52 5.52
CA LEU A 233 28.57 12.67 6.58
C LEU A 233 28.92 11.34 7.25
N GLU A 234 27.97 10.41 7.28
CA GLU A 234 28.14 9.13 7.94
C GLU A 234 28.20 7.99 6.94
N LYS A 235 29.32 7.26 6.99
CA LYS A 235 29.69 6.21 6.04
C LYS A 235 29.37 4.82 6.59
N THR A 236 29.18 3.86 5.70
CA THR A 236 28.96 2.46 6.04
C THR A 236 30.16 1.88 6.79
N ASP A 237 29.90 1.31 7.97
CA ASP A 237 30.88 0.48 8.68
C ASP A 237 30.78 -0.96 8.18
N TRP A 238 31.62 -1.30 7.20
CA TRP A 238 31.65 -2.64 6.60
C TRP A 238 31.97 -3.76 7.59
N LYS A 239 32.43 -3.48 8.82
CA LYS A 239 32.56 -4.49 9.87
C LYS A 239 31.21 -4.99 10.41
N LYS A 240 30.12 -4.27 10.10
CA LYS A 240 28.74 -4.61 10.45
C LYS A 240 28.02 -5.42 9.36
N ALA A 241 28.66 -5.60 8.20
CA ALA A 241 28.13 -6.45 7.15
C ALA A 241 28.01 -7.92 7.63
N PRO A 242 27.06 -8.70 7.07
CA PRO A 242 26.13 -8.30 6.02
C PRO A 242 24.96 -7.46 6.55
N PHE A 243 24.59 -6.43 5.80
CA PHE A 243 23.35 -5.67 6.00
C PHE A 243 22.22 -6.40 5.28
N VAL A 244 21.11 -6.69 5.96
CA VAL A 244 20.05 -7.54 5.39
C VAL A 244 18.70 -6.83 5.46
N SER A 245 18.07 -6.67 4.31
CA SER A 245 16.66 -6.25 4.19
C SER A 245 15.80 -7.47 3.85
N SER A 246 14.58 -7.53 4.40
CA SER A 246 13.69 -8.68 4.28
C SER A 246 12.36 -8.30 3.64
N TYR A 247 11.82 -9.17 2.79
CA TYR A 247 10.61 -8.92 1.99
C TYR A 247 9.66 -10.10 2.08
N LYS A 248 8.35 -9.84 2.05
CA LYS A 248 7.31 -10.87 1.93
C LYS A 248 5.99 -10.28 1.47
N ASP A 249 5.01 -11.16 1.23
CA ASP A 249 3.61 -10.80 0.95
C ASP A 249 3.48 -9.74 -0.18
N PHE A 250 4.12 -10.00 -1.32
CA PHE A 250 3.91 -9.18 -2.51
C PHE A 250 2.46 -9.26 -2.97
N ASN A 251 1.83 -8.11 -3.15
CA ASN A 251 0.49 -8.00 -3.69
C ASN A 251 0.45 -6.94 -4.79
N VAL A 252 0.03 -7.35 -5.98
CA VAL A 252 -0.19 -6.48 -7.11
C VAL A 252 -1.61 -6.67 -7.62
N ASP A 253 -2.33 -5.56 -7.72
CA ASP A 253 -3.61 -5.48 -8.42
C ASP A 253 -3.53 -4.30 -9.37
N GLY A 254 -3.02 -4.57 -10.56
CA GLY A 254 -2.68 -3.54 -11.53
C GLY A 254 -2.76 -4.04 -12.95
N CYS A 255 -2.79 -3.09 -13.89
CA CYS A 255 -2.91 -3.41 -15.29
C CYS A 255 -1.55 -3.84 -15.85
N GLN A 256 -1.39 -5.16 -16.01
CA GLN A 256 -0.23 -5.74 -16.66
C GLN A 256 -0.12 -5.23 -18.10
N TRP A 257 1.10 -4.85 -18.49
CA TRP A 257 1.35 -4.30 -19.81
C TRP A 257 1.45 -5.39 -20.87
N GLU A 258 0.62 -5.29 -21.90
CA GLU A 258 0.69 -6.09 -23.11
C GLU A 258 0.83 -5.16 -24.31
N ASP A 259 1.89 -5.35 -25.10
CA ASP A 259 2.14 -4.52 -26.27
C ASP A 259 1.06 -4.73 -27.36
N PRO A 260 0.65 -3.69 -28.10
CA PRO A 260 1.14 -2.31 -28.01
C PRO A 260 0.41 -1.44 -26.97
N TYR A 261 -0.77 -1.88 -26.51
CA TYR A 261 -1.60 -1.15 -25.55
C TYR A 261 -2.69 -2.07 -24.97
N PRO A 262 -2.60 -2.46 -23.69
CA PRO A 262 -3.57 -3.39 -23.11
C PRO A 262 -4.91 -2.69 -22.84
N ALA A 263 -6.01 -3.45 -22.89
CA ALA A 263 -7.36 -2.92 -22.73
C ALA A 263 -7.58 -2.25 -21.36
N CYS A 264 -6.90 -2.71 -20.29
CA CYS A 264 -7.07 -2.14 -18.96
C CYS A 264 -6.52 -0.72 -18.82
N VAL A 265 -5.64 -0.25 -19.71
CA VAL A 265 -5.20 1.16 -19.74
C VAL A 265 -6.16 2.03 -20.55
N SER A 266 -6.82 1.49 -21.58
CA SER A 266 -7.78 2.26 -22.40
C SER A 266 -9.19 2.30 -21.80
N THR A 267 -9.52 1.31 -20.98
CA THR A 267 -10.83 1.20 -20.31
C THR A 267 -10.76 1.75 -18.88
N THR A 268 -10.42 3.04 -18.76
CA THR A 268 -10.25 3.81 -17.52
C THR A 268 -11.55 3.99 -16.71
N THR A 269 -12.52 3.09 -16.83
CA THR A 269 -13.77 3.10 -16.06
C THR A 269 -14.14 1.71 -15.56
N LYS A 270 -13.34 0.68 -15.85
CA LYS A 270 -13.66 -0.71 -15.48
C LYS A 270 -12.91 -1.18 -14.24
N ASN A 271 -11.68 -0.71 -14.03
CA ASN A 271 -10.90 -1.10 -12.86
C ASN A 271 -11.30 -0.23 -11.66
N TRP A 272 -11.07 -0.75 -10.45
CA TRP A 272 -11.43 -0.03 -9.22
C TRP A 272 -10.54 1.20 -9.01
N TRP A 273 -9.26 1.17 -9.41
CA TRP A 273 -8.34 2.30 -9.30
C TRP A 273 -8.68 3.46 -10.24
N ASP A 274 -9.58 3.20 -11.20
CA ASP A 274 -10.13 4.18 -12.12
C ASP A 274 -11.52 4.69 -11.69
N GLN A 275 -11.97 4.37 -10.47
CA GLN A 275 -13.22 4.91 -9.91
C GLN A 275 -12.96 6.14 -9.06
N TYR A 276 -13.99 6.98 -8.90
CA TYR A 276 -13.93 8.23 -8.14
C TYR A 276 -13.30 8.07 -6.74
N ASP A 277 -13.66 7.00 -6.03
CA ASP A 277 -13.14 6.72 -4.69
C ASP A 277 -11.61 6.49 -4.65
N ALA A 278 -10.99 6.08 -5.76
CA ALA A 278 -9.55 5.90 -5.88
C ALA A 278 -8.82 7.16 -6.40
N TRP A 279 -9.55 8.19 -6.82
CA TRP A 279 -8.99 9.46 -7.31
C TRP A 279 -8.75 10.48 -6.19
N HIS A 280 -9.30 10.21 -5.01
CA HIS A 280 -9.24 11.08 -3.84
C HIS A 280 -8.93 10.25 -2.59
N LEU A 281 -8.25 10.85 -1.63
CA LEU A 281 -8.16 10.25 -0.30
C LEU A 281 -9.54 10.24 0.37
N SER A 282 -9.86 9.16 1.09
CA SER A 282 -11.02 9.12 1.96
C SER A 282 -10.91 10.16 3.10
N ALA A 283 -12.01 10.47 3.78
CA ALA A 283 -11.99 11.43 4.88
C ALA A 283 -11.00 11.03 6.01
N SER A 284 -10.92 9.75 6.36
CA SER A 284 -9.96 9.26 7.35
C SER A 284 -8.52 9.35 6.83
N GLN A 285 -8.29 8.98 5.57
CA GLN A 285 -6.97 9.09 4.95
C GLN A 285 -6.48 10.55 4.89
N LYS A 286 -7.38 11.53 4.68
CA LYS A 286 -7.02 12.96 4.75
C LYS A 286 -6.59 13.36 6.16
N MET A 287 -7.25 12.84 7.21
CA MET A 287 -6.85 13.10 8.60
C MET A 287 -5.47 12.52 8.90
N ASP A 288 -5.23 11.26 8.51
CA ASP A 288 -3.95 10.60 8.71
C ASP A 288 -2.83 11.30 7.91
N PHE A 289 -3.09 11.64 6.65
CA PHE A 289 -2.15 12.38 5.81
C PHE A 289 -1.80 13.73 6.43
N ALA A 290 -2.80 14.48 6.93
CA ALA A 290 -2.56 15.76 7.59
C ALA A 290 -1.72 15.62 8.87
N TRP A 291 -1.86 14.50 9.60
CA TRP A 291 -1.02 14.20 10.74
C TRP A 291 0.43 13.92 10.31
N VAL A 292 0.65 13.10 9.26
CA VAL A 292 1.99 12.85 8.71
C VAL A 292 2.66 14.15 8.27
N GLN A 293 1.96 14.97 7.48
CA GLN A 293 2.47 16.24 6.97
C GLN A 293 2.92 17.20 8.08
N ARG A 294 2.21 17.22 9.22
CA ARG A 294 2.52 18.10 10.35
C ARG A 294 3.63 17.59 11.25
N ASN A 295 3.79 16.27 11.38
CA ASN A 295 4.60 15.69 12.45
C ASN A 295 5.85 14.95 11.95
N LEU A 296 5.87 14.50 10.69
CA LEU A 296 6.85 13.52 10.23
C LEU A 296 7.62 13.93 8.99
N VAL A 297 7.12 14.89 8.19
CA VAL A 297 7.84 15.42 7.04
C VAL A 297 9.00 16.29 7.53
N ILE A 298 10.22 15.94 7.15
CA ILE A 298 11.44 16.69 7.52
C ILE A 298 12.10 17.37 6.32
N TYR A 299 11.76 16.96 5.11
CA TYR A 299 12.17 17.62 3.87
C TYR A 299 11.04 17.50 2.86
N ASP A 300 10.73 18.60 2.18
CA ASP A 300 9.80 18.66 1.07
C ASP A 300 10.37 19.60 0.01
N TYR A 301 10.64 19.06 -1.18
CA TYR A 301 11.15 19.83 -2.31
C TYR A 301 10.27 21.05 -2.65
N CYS A 302 8.96 21.01 -2.39
CA CYS A 302 8.07 22.14 -2.62
C CYS A 302 8.27 23.30 -1.63
N GLN A 303 8.96 23.07 -0.52
CA GLN A 303 9.32 24.09 0.48
C GLN A 303 10.80 24.54 0.35
N ASP A 304 11.58 23.88 -0.49
CA ASP A 304 13.00 24.14 -0.70
C ASP A 304 13.21 25.26 -1.72
N THR A 305 13.01 26.50 -1.28
CA THR A 305 13.19 27.70 -2.12
C THR A 305 14.65 27.99 -2.49
N GLU A 306 15.61 27.39 -1.79
CA GLU A 306 17.04 27.50 -2.13
C GLU A 306 17.34 26.66 -3.37
N ARG A 307 16.83 25.44 -3.43
CA ARG A 307 16.95 24.56 -4.60
C ARG A 307 16.04 24.98 -5.74
N PHE A 308 14.83 25.44 -5.43
CA PHE A 308 13.80 25.82 -6.40
C PHE A 308 13.42 27.29 -6.28
N ALA A 309 14.25 28.16 -6.86
CA ALA A 309 13.94 29.59 -6.98
C ALA A 309 12.61 29.86 -7.71
N THR A 310 12.24 28.97 -8.64
CA THR A 310 10.88 28.86 -9.18
C THR A 310 10.34 27.48 -8.81
N LEU A 311 9.26 27.45 -8.04
CA LEU A 311 8.68 26.20 -7.59
C LEU A 311 8.13 25.38 -8.78
N PRO A 312 8.31 24.06 -8.76
CA PRO A 312 7.64 23.16 -9.70
C PRO A 312 6.12 23.38 -9.72
N GLU A 313 5.48 23.32 -10.89
CA GLU A 313 4.05 23.67 -11.06
C GLU A 313 3.15 22.78 -10.19
N GLU A 314 3.50 21.50 -10.06
CA GLU A 314 2.76 20.53 -9.26
C GLU A 314 2.69 20.90 -7.77
N CYS A 315 3.61 21.71 -7.25
CA CYS A 315 3.59 22.16 -5.86
C CYS A 315 2.39 23.06 -5.53
N SER A 316 1.73 23.62 -6.55
CA SER A 316 0.49 24.39 -6.39
C SER A 316 -0.77 23.53 -6.37
N LEU A 317 -0.66 22.24 -6.68
CA LEU A 317 -1.81 21.34 -6.70
C LEU A 317 -2.14 20.91 -5.27
N SER A 318 -3.40 21.07 -4.89
CA SER A 318 -3.88 20.61 -3.59
C SER A 318 -3.82 19.07 -3.54
N PRO A 319 -3.10 18.47 -2.57
CA PRO A 319 -3.16 17.04 -2.35
C PRO A 319 -4.48 16.57 -1.71
N TRP A 320 -5.35 17.53 -1.35
CA TRP A 320 -6.63 17.29 -0.67
C TRP A 320 -7.81 17.18 -1.64
N ASP A 321 -7.61 17.59 -2.90
CA ASP A 321 -8.67 17.80 -3.88
C ASP A 321 -8.98 16.56 -4.71
#